data_AF-A0A524FP75-F1
#
_entry.id   AF-A0A524FP75-F1
#
_cell.length_a   1.000
_cell.length_b   1.000
_cell.length_c   1.000
_cell.angle_alpha   90.00
_cell.angle_beta   90.00
_cell.angle_gamma   90.00
#
_symmetry.space_group_name_H-M   'P 1'
#
loop_
_entity.id
_entity.type
_entity.pdbx_description
1 polymer ?
#
loop_
_entity_poly.entity_id
_entity_poly.type
_entity_poly.pdbx_seq_one_letter_code
_entity_poly.pdbx_strand_id
1 'polypeptide(L)'
;MADFYSRLAPYYDQMYRQIDHEGNSAKLHDIIQQYKKSEGIRWLDVACGTGTHIMHLKDKYDAMGFDLSEEMLVVAREKCPNIKFVQGNMVEMNLGQKFDVITCLFGSIGYLTKEEELERAICAFSKHTDKGGVVIIEPMFTKESFREGSLGLICLDLPEIKIARVNRSTKEGDTVYLNFNFLITTRDRGPEHFIDPSPMSAFPRSLFLSLMEESGLSAQFIELGLHKEGIFIGAKE
;
A
#
# COMPACT_ATOMS: atom_id res chain seq x y z
N MET A 1 -13.34 3.12 5.16
CA MET A 1 -11.94 2.67 5.04
C MET A 1 -11.27 2.49 6.39
N ALA A 2 -11.04 3.54 7.22
CA ALA A 2 -10.37 3.37 8.53
C ALA A 2 -11.08 2.33 9.40
N ASP A 3 -12.39 2.48 9.65
CA ASP A 3 -13.21 1.56 10.45
C ASP A 3 -13.20 0.10 9.95
N PHE A 4 -13.12 -0.09 8.63
CA PHE A 4 -13.04 -1.43 8.05
C PHE A 4 -11.68 -2.09 8.35
N TYR A 5 -10.59 -1.37 8.11
CA TYR A 5 -9.26 -1.88 8.39
C TYR A 5 -8.98 -2.02 9.89
N SER A 6 -9.62 -1.21 10.75
CA SER A 6 -9.60 -1.40 12.20
C SER A 6 -10.08 -2.78 12.62
N ARG A 7 -11.15 -3.29 11.98
CA ARG A 7 -11.70 -4.64 12.25
C ARG A 7 -10.84 -5.75 11.67
N LEU A 8 -10.16 -5.50 10.56
CA LEU A 8 -9.28 -6.49 9.93
C LEU A 8 -7.89 -6.58 10.55
N ALA A 9 -7.39 -5.53 11.20
CA ALA A 9 -6.02 -5.46 11.70
C ALA A 9 -5.56 -6.71 12.47
N PRO A 10 -6.36 -7.31 13.40
CA PRO A 10 -5.94 -8.51 14.13
C PRO A 10 -5.75 -9.77 13.26
N TYR A 11 -6.37 -9.79 12.07
CA TYR A 11 -6.39 -10.94 11.18
C TYR A 11 -5.54 -10.73 9.91
N TYR A 12 -5.12 -9.48 9.65
CA TYR A 12 -4.57 -9.06 8.37
C TYR A 12 -3.33 -9.87 7.96
N ASP A 13 -2.35 -9.97 8.85
CA ASP A 13 -1.11 -10.71 8.57
C ASP A 13 -1.36 -12.21 8.35
N GLN A 14 -2.27 -12.80 9.12
CA GLN A 14 -2.62 -14.22 8.97
C GLN A 14 -3.33 -14.47 7.64
N MET A 15 -4.26 -13.59 7.26
CA MET A 15 -4.96 -13.66 5.98
C MET A 15 -4.01 -13.63 4.79
N TYR A 16 -2.97 -12.80 4.86
CA TYR A 16 -1.99 -12.64 3.79
C TYR A 16 -0.70 -13.44 4.00
N ARG A 17 -0.67 -14.41 4.93
CA ARG A 17 0.54 -15.18 5.25
C ARG A 17 1.08 -16.05 4.13
N GLN A 18 0.25 -16.36 3.13
CA GLN A 18 0.63 -17.15 1.96
C GLN A 18 1.35 -16.31 0.90
N ILE A 19 1.34 -14.98 1.04
CA ILE A 19 2.12 -14.08 0.19
C ILE A 19 3.58 -14.12 0.65
N ASP A 20 4.50 -14.19 -0.30
CA ASP A 20 5.95 -14.12 -0.09
C ASP A 20 6.38 -12.68 0.23
N HIS A 21 6.07 -12.22 1.44
CA HIS A 21 6.39 -10.85 1.89
C HIS A 21 7.90 -10.60 1.97
N GLU A 22 8.69 -11.61 2.33
CA GLU A 22 10.15 -11.51 2.39
C GLU A 22 10.73 -11.33 0.98
N GLY A 23 10.35 -12.20 0.02
CA GLY A 23 10.81 -12.11 -1.36
C GLY A 23 10.34 -10.83 -2.05
N ASN A 24 9.11 -10.37 -1.80
CA ASN A 24 8.64 -9.09 -2.35
C ASN A 24 9.38 -7.90 -1.73
N SER A 25 9.72 -7.95 -0.44
CA SER A 25 10.53 -6.92 0.21
C SER A 25 11.97 -6.93 -0.31
N ALA A 26 12.54 -8.09 -0.63
CA ALA A 26 13.84 -8.20 -1.29
C ALA A 26 13.83 -7.56 -2.69
N LYS A 27 12.81 -7.85 -3.51
CA LYS A 27 12.63 -7.19 -4.82
C LYS A 27 12.48 -5.67 -4.69
N LEU A 28 11.70 -5.21 -3.70
CA LEU A 28 11.55 -3.79 -3.40
C LEU A 28 12.91 -3.15 -3.11
N HIS A 29 13.73 -3.80 -2.28
CA HIS A 29 15.09 -3.35 -2.02
C HIS A 29 15.93 -3.23 -3.28
N ASP A 30 15.91 -4.23 -4.17
CA ASP A 30 16.65 -4.20 -5.43
C ASP A 30 16.20 -3.04 -6.34
N ILE A 31 14.89 -2.80 -6.43
CA ILE A 31 14.32 -1.66 -7.16
C ILE A 31 14.80 -0.34 -6.53
N ILE A 32 14.78 -0.22 -5.20
CA ILE A 32 15.29 0.98 -4.53
C ILE A 32 16.77 1.20 -4.87
N GLN A 33 17.62 0.18 -4.82
CA GLN A 33 19.04 0.30 -5.15
C GLN A 33 19.28 0.69 -6.62
N GLN A 34 18.40 0.26 -7.53
CA GLN A 34 18.50 0.58 -8.95
C GLN A 34 18.18 2.05 -9.26
N TYR A 35 17.20 2.64 -8.58
CA TYR A 35 16.66 3.96 -8.95
C TYR A 35 17.03 5.10 -8.00
N LYS A 36 17.34 4.81 -6.74
CA LYS A 36 17.79 5.82 -5.77
C LYS A 36 19.23 6.21 -6.06
N LYS A 37 19.48 7.51 -6.16
CA LYS A 37 20.81 8.13 -6.34
C LYS A 37 21.34 8.80 -5.08
N SER A 38 20.49 9.06 -4.09
CA SER A 38 20.94 9.62 -2.80
C SER A 38 21.71 8.57 -2.00
N GLU A 39 22.62 9.00 -1.13
CA GLU A 39 23.38 8.10 -0.25
C GLU A 39 22.63 7.74 1.05
N GLY A 40 21.57 8.49 1.37
CA GLY A 40 20.81 8.30 2.61
C GLY A 40 19.90 7.07 2.57
N ILE A 41 19.50 6.61 3.76
CA ILE A 41 18.70 5.39 3.93
C ILE A 41 17.35 5.65 4.62
N ARG A 42 16.91 6.91 4.71
CA ARG A 42 15.63 7.24 5.35
C ARG A 42 14.50 6.83 4.43
N TRP A 43 13.58 6.04 4.96
CA TRP A 43 12.47 5.48 4.20
C TRP A 43 11.14 5.77 4.89
N LEU A 44 10.19 6.32 4.14
CA LEU A 44 8.80 6.44 4.56
C LEU A 44 7.95 5.41 3.80
N ASP A 45 7.30 4.51 4.53
CA ASP A 45 6.27 3.63 3.97
C ASP A 45 4.89 4.23 4.27
N VAL A 46 4.23 4.72 3.23
CA VAL A 46 2.92 5.37 3.28
C VAL A 46 1.83 4.33 3.07
N ALA A 47 0.78 4.39 3.88
CA ALA A 47 -0.19 3.32 4.07
C ALA A 47 0.50 1.99 4.39
N CYS A 48 1.41 2.01 5.38
CA CYS A 48 2.25 0.87 5.75
C CYS A 48 1.46 -0.32 6.33
N GLY A 49 0.19 -0.15 6.66
CA GLY A 49 -0.65 -1.15 7.30
C GLY A 49 0.01 -1.67 8.58
N THR A 50 0.11 -3.00 8.67
CA THR A 50 0.74 -3.70 9.81
C THR A 50 2.28 -3.65 9.78
N GLY A 51 2.90 -2.86 8.89
CA GLY A 51 4.35 -2.65 8.83
C GLY A 51 5.15 -3.86 8.33
N THR A 52 4.54 -4.72 7.49
CA THR A 52 5.18 -5.97 7.04
C THR A 52 6.43 -5.73 6.18
N HIS A 53 6.42 -4.79 5.24
CA HIS A 53 7.62 -4.46 4.47
C HIS A 53 8.72 -3.86 5.37
N ILE A 54 8.34 -2.96 6.29
CA ILE A 54 9.25 -2.40 7.29
C ILE A 54 9.92 -3.52 8.10
N MET A 55 9.17 -4.50 8.58
CA MET A 55 9.73 -5.62 9.35
C MET A 55 10.86 -6.36 8.61
N HIS A 56 10.72 -6.56 7.30
CA HIS A 56 11.71 -7.27 6.47
C HIS A 56 12.90 -6.39 6.06
N LEU A 57 12.77 -5.07 6.11
CA LEU A 57 13.78 -4.13 5.59
C LEU A 57 14.33 -3.16 6.64
N LYS A 58 13.88 -3.24 7.89
CA LYS A 58 14.31 -2.36 9.00
C LYS A 58 15.81 -2.35 9.28
N ASP A 59 16.53 -3.42 8.93
CA ASP A 59 17.99 -3.49 9.12
C ASP A 59 18.76 -2.82 7.96
N LYS A 60 18.07 -2.44 6.89
CA LYS A 60 18.64 -1.80 5.70
C LYS A 60 18.29 -0.30 5.57
N TYR A 61 17.23 0.14 6.25
CA TYR A 61 16.70 1.49 6.13
C TYR A 61 16.32 2.06 7.50
N ASP A 62 16.51 3.37 7.66
CA ASP A 62 15.93 4.13 8.76
C ASP A 62 14.45 4.41 8.44
N ALA A 63 13.60 3.44 8.79
CA ALA A 63 12.22 3.39 8.36
C ALA A 63 11.29 4.19 9.28
N MET A 64 10.25 4.77 8.67
CA MET A 64 9.07 5.33 9.32
C MET A 64 7.82 4.80 8.62
N GLY A 65 6.84 4.32 9.39
CA GLY A 65 5.54 3.96 8.86
C GLY A 65 4.53 5.08 9.03
N PHE A 66 3.67 5.28 8.03
CA PHE A 66 2.59 6.26 8.06
C PHE A 66 1.30 5.60 7.57
N ASP A 67 0.24 5.59 8.37
CA ASP A 67 -1.03 4.94 8.01
C ASP A 67 -2.24 5.69 8.56
N LEU A 68 -3.40 5.53 7.92
CA LEU A 68 -4.64 6.14 8.35
C LEU A 68 -5.26 5.40 9.56
N SER A 69 -5.10 4.07 9.63
CA SER A 69 -5.69 3.21 10.66
C SER A 69 -4.75 3.07 11.86
N GLU A 70 -5.17 3.57 13.02
CA GLU A 70 -4.40 3.42 14.25
C GLU A 70 -4.30 1.96 14.68
N GLU A 71 -5.31 1.14 14.45
CA GLU A 71 -5.30 -0.29 14.79
C GLU A 71 -4.30 -1.07 13.94
N MET A 72 -4.11 -0.70 12.67
CA MET A 72 -3.01 -1.24 11.85
C MET A 72 -1.65 -0.85 12.44
N LEU A 73 -1.50 0.40 12.88
CA LEU A 73 -0.28 0.87 13.51
C LEU A 73 -0.01 0.22 14.88
N VAL A 74 -1.04 -0.16 15.63
CA VAL A 74 -0.88 -0.95 16.87
C VAL A 74 -0.16 -2.27 16.55
N VAL A 75 -0.64 -3.02 15.56
CA VAL A 75 0.02 -4.26 15.10
C VAL A 75 1.44 -3.98 14.58
N ALA A 76 1.63 -2.88 13.84
CA ALA A 76 2.93 -2.50 13.31
C ALA A 76 3.95 -2.19 14.43
N ARG A 77 3.53 -1.49 15.49
CA ARG A 77 4.37 -1.18 16.67
C ARG A 77 4.71 -2.44 17.46
N GLU A 78 3.78 -3.38 17.61
CA GLU A 78 4.07 -4.68 18.25
C GLU A 78 5.11 -5.48 17.46
N LYS A 79 4.99 -5.48 16.12
CA LYS A 79 5.90 -6.15 15.19
C LYS A 79 7.29 -5.50 15.14
N CYS A 80 7.34 -4.16 15.20
CA CYS A 80 8.56 -3.36 15.06
C CYS A 80 8.63 -2.29 16.16
N PRO A 81 8.93 -2.65 17.43
CA PRO A 81 8.81 -1.74 18.58
C PRO A 81 9.77 -0.55 18.56
N ASN A 82 10.86 -0.62 17.78
CA ASN A 82 11.86 0.45 17.67
C ASN A 82 11.65 1.36 16.45
N ILE A 83 10.61 1.12 15.65
CA ILE A 83 10.31 1.91 14.46
C ILE A 83 9.23 2.95 14.79
N LYS A 84 9.38 4.16 14.24
CA LYS A 84 8.39 5.21 14.39
C LYS A 84 7.21 4.97 13.44
N PHE A 85 6.00 4.95 14.00
CA PHE A 85 4.75 4.84 13.27
C PHE A 85 3.85 6.03 13.58
N VAL A 86 3.37 6.71 12.53
CA VAL A 86 2.59 7.95 12.63
C VAL A 86 1.24 7.76 11.98
N GLN A 87 0.17 8.06 12.72
CA GLN A 87 -1.17 8.08 12.14
C GLN A 87 -1.38 9.34 11.29
N GLY A 88 -1.93 9.17 10.08
CA GLY A 88 -2.35 10.31 9.27
C GLY A 88 -2.90 9.93 7.89
N ASN A 89 -3.47 10.94 7.21
CA ASN A 89 -3.99 10.81 5.86
C ASN A 89 -2.92 11.20 4.83
N MET A 90 -2.64 10.32 3.86
CA MET A 90 -1.62 10.58 2.83
C MET A 90 -1.90 11.84 1.99
N VAL A 91 -3.18 12.21 1.83
CA VAL A 91 -3.62 13.39 1.08
C VAL A 91 -3.29 14.70 1.82
N GLU A 92 -3.12 14.64 3.13
CA GLU A 92 -2.82 15.77 4.03
C GLU A 92 -1.42 15.66 4.63
N MET A 93 -0.59 14.75 4.10
CA MET A 93 0.71 14.42 4.67
C MET A 93 1.65 15.64 4.70
N ASN A 94 2.08 16.00 5.90
CA ASN A 94 3.12 17.00 6.14
C ASN A 94 3.92 16.62 7.40
N LEU A 95 5.09 16.01 7.20
CA LEU A 95 5.92 15.46 8.28
C LEU A 95 7.09 16.39 8.67
N GLY A 96 7.28 17.51 7.97
CA GLY A 96 8.36 18.47 8.24
C GLY A 96 9.77 17.91 8.04
N GLN A 97 9.90 16.76 7.39
CA GLN A 97 11.16 16.08 7.10
C GLN A 97 11.10 15.41 5.73
N LYS A 98 12.26 15.06 5.19
CA LYS A 98 12.40 14.39 3.89
C LYS A 98 12.99 13.00 4.02
N PHE A 99 12.78 12.19 3.00
CA PHE A 99 13.18 10.80 2.93
C PHE A 99 13.89 10.52 1.60
N ASP A 100 14.80 9.57 1.64
CA ASP A 100 15.51 9.06 0.47
C ASP A 100 14.63 8.10 -0.33
N VAL A 101 13.68 7.44 0.34
CA VAL A 101 12.72 6.51 -0.25
C VAL A 101 11.33 6.82 0.28
N ILE A 102 10.34 6.88 -0.60
CA ILE A 102 8.92 6.86 -0.24
C ILE A 102 8.24 5.71 -0.98
N THR A 103 7.51 4.87 -0.25
CA THR A 103 6.72 3.78 -0.85
C THR A 103 5.25 3.95 -0.52
N CYS A 104 4.36 3.54 -1.43
CA CYS A 104 2.94 3.37 -1.18
C CYS A 104 2.50 2.08 -1.88
N LEU A 105 2.43 0.99 -1.12
CA LEU A 105 2.44 -0.37 -1.67
C LEU A 105 1.08 -1.06 -1.53
N PHE A 106 0.99 -2.22 -2.18
CA PHE A 106 -0.10 -3.18 -2.07
C PHE A 106 -1.50 -2.59 -2.35
N GLY A 107 -1.54 -1.67 -3.32
CA GLY A 107 -2.76 -1.09 -3.86
C GLY A 107 -3.39 0.02 -3.01
N SER A 108 -2.71 0.47 -1.96
CA SER A 108 -3.23 1.47 -1.02
C SER A 108 -3.57 2.81 -1.69
N ILE A 109 -2.81 3.20 -2.73
CA ILE A 109 -3.10 4.43 -3.49
C ILE A 109 -4.47 4.38 -4.19
N GLY A 110 -4.99 3.18 -4.48
CA GLY A 110 -6.25 2.97 -5.18
C GLY A 110 -7.48 3.38 -4.37
N TYR A 111 -7.31 3.68 -3.08
CA TYR A 111 -8.35 4.21 -2.22
C TYR A 111 -8.63 5.70 -2.40
N LEU A 112 -7.77 6.42 -3.13
CA LEU A 112 -8.00 7.80 -3.52
C LEU A 112 -8.90 7.78 -4.75
N THR A 113 -10.16 8.18 -4.61
CA THR A 113 -11.15 8.04 -5.70
C THR A 113 -11.28 9.27 -6.58
N LYS A 114 -10.67 10.38 -6.19
CA LYS A 114 -10.68 11.63 -6.94
C LYS A 114 -9.28 11.96 -7.45
N GLU A 115 -9.23 12.51 -8.65
CA GLU A 115 -7.96 12.90 -9.29
C GLU A 115 -7.22 13.94 -8.43
N GLU A 116 -7.93 14.88 -7.82
CA GLU A 116 -7.35 15.90 -6.95
C GLU A 116 -6.76 15.31 -5.65
N GLU A 117 -7.32 14.19 -5.16
CA GLU A 117 -6.76 13.47 -4.01
C GLU A 117 -5.46 12.76 -4.40
N LEU A 118 -5.43 12.13 -5.58
CA LEU A 118 -4.25 11.50 -6.14
C LEU A 118 -3.12 12.51 -6.38
N GLU A 119 -3.45 13.63 -7.02
CA GLU A 119 -2.51 14.75 -7.25
C GLU A 119 -1.91 15.23 -5.94
N ARG A 120 -2.75 15.52 -4.94
CA ARG A 120 -2.29 15.97 -3.62
C ARG A 120 -1.37 14.96 -2.95
N ALA A 121 -1.68 13.66 -3.02
CA ALA A 121 -0.84 12.61 -2.46
C ALA A 121 0.52 12.53 -3.18
N ILE A 122 0.54 12.49 -4.51
CA ILE A 122 1.79 12.45 -5.30
C ILE A 122 2.63 13.71 -5.05
N CYS A 123 2.00 14.89 -5.01
CA CYS A 123 2.67 16.15 -4.68
C CYS A 123 3.28 16.11 -3.27
N ALA A 124 2.55 15.56 -2.29
CA ALA A 124 3.06 15.37 -0.94
C ALA A 124 4.26 14.40 -0.93
N PHE A 125 4.20 13.28 -1.65
CA PHE A 125 5.33 12.33 -1.76
C PHE A 125 6.55 13.04 -2.35
N SER A 126 6.39 13.74 -3.47
CA SER A 126 7.49 14.49 -4.10
C SER A 126 8.10 15.55 -3.18
N LYS A 127 7.29 16.30 -2.42
CA LYS A 127 7.77 17.31 -1.46
C LYS A 127 8.59 16.71 -0.31
N HIS A 128 8.24 15.50 0.11
CA HIS A 128 8.91 14.76 1.17
C HIS A 128 10.07 13.90 0.64
N THR A 129 10.33 13.89 -0.66
CA THR A 129 11.45 13.15 -1.25
C THR A 129 12.67 14.07 -1.36
N ASP A 130 13.82 13.61 -0.88
CA ASP A 130 15.10 14.31 -1.03
C ASP A 130 15.64 14.23 -2.46
N LYS A 131 16.56 15.13 -2.78
CA LYS A 131 17.28 15.09 -4.06
C LYS A 131 18.03 13.76 -4.18
N GLY A 132 17.89 13.09 -5.33
CA GLY A 132 18.38 11.73 -5.56
C GLY A 132 17.50 10.62 -4.96
N GLY A 133 16.42 10.97 -4.25
CA GLY A 133 15.49 10.00 -3.67
C GLY A 133 14.51 9.42 -4.69
N VAL A 134 13.74 8.43 -4.26
CA VAL A 134 12.78 7.71 -5.11
C VAL A 134 11.42 7.54 -4.44
N VAL A 135 10.35 7.67 -5.23
CA VAL A 135 8.96 7.35 -4.88
C VAL A 135 8.55 6.08 -5.64
N ILE A 136 8.00 5.09 -4.95
CA ILE A 136 7.50 3.84 -5.55
C ILE A 136 6.05 3.65 -5.17
N ILE A 137 5.17 3.55 -6.16
CA ILE A 137 3.73 3.38 -5.95
C ILE A 137 3.26 2.09 -6.62
N GLU A 138 2.61 1.22 -5.85
CA GLU A 138 1.95 0.02 -6.36
C GLU A 138 0.42 0.22 -6.37
N PRO A 139 -0.21 0.31 -7.55
CA PRO A 139 -1.67 0.40 -7.66
C PRO A 139 -2.33 -0.98 -7.43
N MET A 140 -3.60 -0.98 -7.03
CA MET A 140 -4.42 -2.22 -7.05
C MET A 140 -4.79 -2.58 -8.49
N PHE A 141 -5.08 -1.57 -9.31
CA PHE A 141 -5.25 -1.67 -10.75
C PHE A 141 -5.12 -0.28 -11.36
N THR A 142 -4.83 -0.25 -12.66
CA THR A 142 -4.95 0.94 -13.50
C THR A 142 -6.12 0.74 -14.47
N LYS A 143 -6.53 1.77 -15.20
CA LYS A 143 -7.57 1.65 -16.23
C LYS A 143 -7.28 0.51 -17.22
N GLU A 144 -6.02 0.32 -17.56
CA GLU A 144 -5.51 -0.65 -18.52
C GLU A 144 -5.53 -2.09 -17.98
N SER A 145 -5.28 -2.28 -16.68
CA SER A 145 -5.25 -3.61 -16.05
C SER A 145 -6.57 -4.02 -15.40
N PHE A 146 -7.46 -3.08 -15.12
CA PHE A 146 -8.76 -3.38 -14.52
C PHE A 146 -9.61 -4.30 -15.42
N ARG A 147 -10.20 -5.32 -14.82
CA ARG A 147 -11.12 -6.26 -15.47
C ARG A 147 -12.34 -6.43 -14.58
N GLU A 148 -13.49 -6.02 -15.07
CA GLU A 148 -14.76 -6.22 -14.36
C GLU A 148 -15.10 -7.71 -14.26
N GLY A 149 -15.65 -8.12 -13.12
CA GLY A 149 -16.00 -9.51 -12.84
C GLY A 149 -14.82 -10.40 -12.46
N SER A 150 -13.63 -9.83 -12.26
CA SER A 150 -12.47 -10.56 -11.74
C SER A 150 -12.78 -11.10 -10.36
N LEU A 151 -12.47 -12.37 -10.17
CA LEU A 151 -12.71 -13.08 -8.92
C LEU A 151 -11.41 -13.22 -8.14
N GLY A 152 -11.51 -13.16 -6.82
CA GLY A 152 -10.41 -13.53 -5.93
C GLY A 152 -10.93 -14.38 -4.78
N LEU A 153 -10.07 -15.30 -4.33
CA LEU A 153 -10.32 -16.16 -3.18
C LEU A 153 -9.04 -16.25 -2.36
N ILE A 154 -9.17 -16.06 -1.05
CA ILE A 154 -8.17 -16.43 -0.05
C ILE A 154 -8.87 -17.32 0.95
N CYS A 155 -8.27 -18.47 1.24
CA CYS A 155 -8.71 -19.36 2.31
C CYS A 155 -7.53 -19.61 3.25
N LEU A 156 -7.80 -19.48 4.55
CA LEU A 156 -6.89 -19.85 5.61
C LEU A 156 -7.57 -20.87 6.51
N ASP A 157 -6.92 -22.00 6.73
CA ASP A 157 -7.40 -23.08 7.57
C ASP A 157 -6.32 -23.44 8.61
N LEU A 158 -6.39 -22.81 9.79
CA LEU A 158 -5.46 -23.05 10.91
C LEU A 158 -6.22 -23.52 12.15
N PRO A 159 -5.57 -24.23 13.10
CA PRO A 159 -6.25 -24.74 14.29
C PRO A 159 -6.99 -23.69 15.12
N GLU A 160 -6.50 -22.45 15.13
CA GLU A 160 -7.03 -21.35 15.95
C GLU A 160 -7.93 -20.38 15.18
N ILE A 161 -7.88 -20.39 13.84
CA ILE A 161 -8.56 -19.42 12.99
C ILE A 161 -8.89 -19.99 11.62
N LYS A 162 -10.10 -19.68 11.13
CA LYS A 162 -10.49 -19.91 9.74
C LYS A 162 -10.83 -18.57 9.09
N ILE A 163 -10.34 -18.35 7.88
CA ILE A 163 -10.66 -17.16 7.08
C ILE A 163 -11.05 -17.61 5.68
N ALA A 164 -12.14 -17.08 5.16
CA ALA A 164 -12.45 -17.08 3.73
C ALA A 164 -12.68 -15.64 3.28
N ARG A 165 -11.91 -15.17 2.30
CA ARG A 165 -12.12 -13.89 1.65
C ARG A 165 -12.40 -14.09 0.19
N VAL A 166 -13.62 -13.78 -0.24
CA VAL A 166 -13.99 -13.73 -1.65
C VAL A 166 -14.16 -12.30 -2.10
N ASN A 167 -13.89 -12.04 -3.37
CA ASN A 167 -14.22 -10.76 -3.97
C ASN A 167 -14.59 -10.92 -5.43
N ARG A 168 -15.38 -9.96 -5.90
CA ARG A 168 -15.65 -9.72 -7.30
C ARG A 168 -15.45 -8.23 -7.59
N SER A 169 -14.68 -7.92 -8.61
CA SER A 169 -14.61 -6.53 -9.09
C SER A 169 -15.89 -6.15 -9.82
N THR A 170 -16.44 -4.98 -9.52
CA THR A 170 -17.57 -4.38 -10.23
C THR A 170 -17.23 -2.96 -10.64
N LYS A 171 -18.01 -2.42 -11.58
CA LYS A 171 -17.94 -1.02 -11.97
C LYS A 171 -19.34 -0.43 -11.99
N GLU A 172 -19.53 0.71 -11.34
CA GLU A 172 -20.77 1.50 -11.39
C GLU A 172 -20.45 2.92 -11.85
N GLY A 173 -20.91 3.29 -13.06
CA GLY A 173 -20.45 4.52 -13.71
C GLY A 173 -18.93 4.48 -13.89
N ASP A 174 -18.21 5.48 -13.37
CA ASP A 174 -16.74 5.52 -13.36
C ASP A 174 -16.11 5.00 -12.06
N THR A 175 -16.93 4.60 -11.09
CA THR A 175 -16.46 4.09 -9.81
C THR A 175 -16.21 2.60 -9.90
N VAL A 176 -15.05 2.15 -9.40
CA VAL A 176 -14.71 0.73 -9.31
C VAL A 176 -14.87 0.24 -7.88
N TYR A 177 -15.36 -0.97 -7.71
CA TYR A 177 -15.41 -1.63 -6.41
C TYR A 177 -14.70 -2.97 -6.49
N LEU A 178 -13.94 -3.27 -5.44
CA LEU A 178 -13.44 -4.60 -5.18
C LEU A 178 -14.22 -5.16 -3.99
N ASN A 179 -15.39 -5.75 -4.27
CA ASN A 179 -16.36 -6.14 -3.25
C ASN A 179 -15.85 -7.30 -2.40
N PHE A 180 -15.00 -7.00 -1.43
CA PHE A 180 -14.45 -7.98 -0.53
C PHE A 180 -15.50 -8.43 0.48
N ASN A 181 -15.67 -9.74 0.58
CA ASN A 181 -16.48 -10.41 1.58
C ASN A 181 -15.55 -11.32 2.40
N PHE A 182 -15.53 -11.12 3.70
CA PHE A 182 -14.70 -11.86 4.65
C PHE A 182 -15.58 -12.67 5.58
N LEU A 183 -15.29 -13.95 5.73
CA LEU A 183 -15.86 -14.82 6.74
C LEU A 183 -14.72 -15.27 7.64
N ILE A 184 -14.74 -14.87 8.91
CA ILE A 184 -13.66 -15.12 9.87
C ILE A 184 -14.24 -15.77 11.12
N THR A 185 -13.59 -16.79 11.65
CA THR A 185 -13.91 -17.35 12.97
C THR A 185 -12.62 -17.73 13.68
N THR A 186 -12.58 -17.54 14.99
CA THR A 186 -11.46 -17.94 15.85
C THR A 186 -11.92 -18.98 16.87
N ARG A 187 -10.98 -19.60 17.59
CA ARG A 187 -11.33 -20.54 18.68
C ARG A 187 -12.26 -19.93 19.74
N ASP A 188 -12.07 -18.66 20.05
CA ASP A 188 -12.78 -17.91 21.08
C ASP A 188 -14.02 -17.15 20.55
N ARG A 189 -14.18 -17.01 19.23
CA ARG A 189 -15.29 -16.24 18.62
C ARG A 189 -15.92 -16.97 17.45
N GLY A 190 -17.25 -17.02 17.47
CA GLY A 190 -18.05 -17.58 16.37
C GLY A 190 -17.82 -16.85 15.04
N PRO A 191 -18.38 -17.36 13.93
CA PRO A 191 -18.18 -16.78 12.61
C PRO A 191 -18.73 -15.36 12.50
N GLU A 192 -17.91 -14.46 11.97
CA GLU A 192 -18.26 -13.09 11.64
C GLU A 192 -18.13 -12.86 10.13
N HIS A 193 -19.05 -12.08 9.57
CA HIS A 193 -19.03 -11.66 8.17
C HIS A 193 -18.80 -10.16 8.07
N PHE A 194 -17.82 -9.78 7.25
CA PHE A 194 -17.47 -8.40 6.95
C PHE A 194 -17.52 -8.15 5.46
N ILE A 195 -17.89 -6.94 5.08
CA ILE A 195 -17.82 -6.46 3.69
C ILE A 195 -16.99 -5.18 3.69
N ASP A 196 -16.07 -5.05 2.73
CA ASP A 196 -15.48 -3.76 2.42
C ASP A 196 -16.38 -3.02 1.42
N PRO A 197 -17.03 -1.92 1.82
CA PRO A 197 -17.85 -1.14 0.90
C PRO A 197 -17.04 -0.12 0.11
N SER A 198 -15.72 -0.03 0.35
CA SER A 198 -14.93 1.11 -0.11
C SER A 198 -14.80 1.12 -1.64
N PRO A 199 -15.14 2.24 -2.30
CA PRO A 199 -14.82 2.41 -3.71
C PRO A 199 -13.30 2.51 -3.88
N MET A 200 -12.85 2.17 -5.09
CA MET A 200 -11.46 2.28 -5.52
C MET A 200 -11.39 2.98 -6.88
N SER A 201 -10.27 3.63 -7.15
CA SER A 201 -9.99 4.25 -8.44
C SER A 201 -9.32 3.29 -9.41
N ALA A 202 -9.69 3.35 -10.69
CA ALA A 202 -8.94 2.76 -11.79
C ALA A 202 -8.41 3.85 -12.72
N PHE A 203 -7.57 4.74 -12.19
CA PHE A 203 -6.96 5.81 -12.98
C PHE A 203 -6.05 5.24 -14.08
N PRO A 204 -5.96 5.91 -15.25
CA PRO A 204 -5.06 5.48 -16.32
C PRO A 204 -3.59 5.66 -15.91
N ARG A 205 -2.70 4.81 -16.41
CA ARG A 205 -1.25 4.92 -16.15
C ARG A 205 -0.71 6.31 -16.51
N SER A 206 -1.21 6.90 -17.59
CA SER A 206 -0.80 8.22 -18.05
C SER A 206 -1.02 9.32 -17.02
N LEU A 207 -2.08 9.23 -16.21
CA LEU A 207 -2.38 10.23 -15.17
C LEU A 207 -1.38 10.14 -14.02
N PHE A 208 -1.04 8.92 -13.55
CA PHE A 208 0.01 8.76 -12.54
C PHE A 208 1.34 9.34 -13.02
N LEU A 209 1.73 9.04 -14.27
CA LEU A 209 2.98 9.51 -14.85
C LEU A 209 3.01 11.04 -14.96
N SER A 210 1.94 11.67 -15.48
CA SER A 210 1.89 13.13 -15.62
C SER A 210 1.92 13.83 -14.26
N LEU A 211 1.16 13.35 -13.27
CA LEU A 211 1.15 13.95 -11.93
C LEU A 211 2.51 13.85 -11.23
N MET A 212 3.24 12.74 -11.45
CA MET A 212 4.60 12.57 -10.93
C MET A 212 5.57 13.56 -11.60
N GLU A 213 5.50 13.71 -12.92
CA GLU A 213 6.31 14.67 -13.70
C GLU A 213 6.03 16.12 -13.33
N GLU A 214 4.76 16.51 -13.24
CA GLU A 214 4.32 17.84 -12.81
C GLU A 214 4.73 18.15 -11.36
N SER A 215 4.81 17.12 -10.52
CA SER A 215 5.35 17.22 -9.16
C SER A 215 6.89 17.28 -9.11
N GLY A 216 7.57 17.22 -10.26
CA GLY A 216 9.02 17.28 -10.36
C GLY A 216 9.72 15.98 -9.98
N LEU A 217 9.16 14.84 -10.38
CA LEU A 217 9.80 13.52 -10.38
C LEU A 217 9.96 13.06 -11.84
N SER A 218 11.06 12.40 -12.19
CA SER A 218 11.05 11.59 -13.42
C SER A 218 10.13 10.38 -13.21
N ALA A 219 9.28 10.04 -14.17
CA ALA A 219 8.26 9.02 -13.98
C ALA A 219 8.36 7.88 -15.00
N GLN A 220 8.17 6.65 -14.53
CA GLN A 220 8.01 5.47 -15.40
C GLN A 220 7.14 4.41 -14.73
N PHE A 221 6.63 3.49 -15.54
CA PHE A 221 5.87 2.34 -15.07
C PHE A 221 6.60 1.04 -15.45
N ILE A 222 6.71 0.11 -14.50
CA ILE A 222 7.29 -1.22 -14.71
C ILE A 222 6.19 -2.27 -14.54
N GLU A 223 6.00 -3.09 -15.56
CA GLU A 223 4.90 -4.06 -15.63
C GLU A 223 5.15 -5.30 -14.76
N LEU A 224 6.40 -5.72 -14.63
CA LEU A 224 6.85 -6.75 -13.68
C LEU A 224 7.36 -6.10 -12.39
N GLY A 225 6.42 -5.57 -11.59
CA GLY A 225 6.71 -4.93 -10.31
C GLY A 225 6.96 -5.92 -9.16
N LEU A 226 6.48 -5.58 -7.97
CA LEU A 226 6.50 -6.50 -6.81
C LEU A 226 5.49 -7.63 -7.01
N HIS A 227 4.26 -7.23 -7.40
CA HIS A 227 3.16 -8.11 -7.74
C HIS A 227 2.74 -7.95 -9.22
N LYS A 228 1.60 -8.53 -9.59
CA LYS A 228 1.12 -8.63 -10.98
C LYS A 228 0.61 -7.29 -11.55
N GLU A 229 0.40 -6.30 -10.68
CA GLU A 229 -0.21 -5.01 -10.97
C GLU A 229 0.79 -4.02 -11.60
N GLY A 230 2.10 -4.29 -11.48
CA GLY A 230 3.18 -3.38 -11.85
C GLY A 230 3.35 -2.25 -10.82
N ILE A 231 4.35 -1.39 -11.05
CA ILE A 231 4.68 -0.27 -10.15
C ILE A 231 5.02 0.99 -10.93
N PHE A 232 4.71 2.14 -10.34
CA PHE A 232 5.21 3.44 -10.78
C PHE A 232 6.46 3.81 -10.00
N ILE A 233 7.45 4.36 -10.69
CA ILE A 233 8.72 4.81 -10.10
C ILE A 233 8.92 6.27 -10.44
N GLY A 234 9.18 7.06 -9.39
CA GLY A 234 9.41 8.49 -9.42
C GLY A 234 10.78 8.86 -8.88
N ALA A 235 11.76 9.26 -9.70
CA ALA A 235 13.06 9.70 -9.15
C ALA A 235 13.16 11.22 -9.06
N LYS A 236 13.66 11.73 -7.92
CA LYS A 236 13.86 13.15 -7.66
C LYS A 236 15.26 13.56 -8.12
N GLU A 237 15.39 14.34 -9.18
CA GLU A 237 16.69 14.80 -9.69
C GLU A 237 17.31 15.93 -8.86
#